data_AF-A0A1F8X9C7-F1
#
_entry.id   AF-A0A1F8X9C7-F1
#
_cell.length_a   1.000
_cell.length_b   1.000
_cell.length_c   1.000
_cell.angle_alpha   90.00
_cell.angle_beta   90.00
_cell.angle_gamma   90.00
#
_symmetry.space_group_name_H-M   'P 1'
#
loop_
_entity.id
_entity.type
_entity.pdbx_description
1 polymer ?
#
loop_
_entity_poly.entity_id
_entity_poly.type
_entity_poly.pdbx_seq_one_letter_code
_entity_poly.pdbx_strand_id
1 'polypeptide(L)'
;MRPRRNYFINKGLQSRFVAGFSLAVLAGLLANLFIAYFLIDRELAQELYKIHIKIRTTSEIAVPILIKLSAITVSAILVFSAVIGFFLTRRIELPLLELREAVRRISRGDFTQSISLKIPGELPSVFNAMSRSLEAAFSPMIKSGKALEKEFDKLGSGSALSAMELSGALDALAEARRTISHEISKLKV
;
A
#
# COMPACT_ATOMS: atom_id res chain seq x y z
N MET A 1 28.02 -20.93 11.97
CA MET A 1 27.26 -20.83 10.70
C MET A 1 26.07 -19.90 10.92
N ARG A 2 25.96 -18.79 10.18
CA ARG A 2 24.85 -17.82 10.32
C ARG A 2 23.64 -18.29 9.49
N PRO A 3 22.40 -18.24 10.00
CA PRO A 3 21.24 -18.70 9.25
C PRO A 3 20.94 -17.77 8.07
N ARG A 4 20.68 -18.36 6.90
CA ARG A 4 20.30 -17.65 5.68
C ARG A 4 18.88 -17.08 5.87
N ARG A 5 18.74 -15.76 5.80
CA ARG A 5 17.44 -15.07 5.77
C ARG A 5 16.67 -15.51 4.53
N ASN A 6 15.65 -16.34 4.73
CA ASN A 6 14.58 -16.50 3.74
C ASN A 6 13.79 -15.20 3.70
N TYR A 7 14.10 -14.33 2.75
CA TYR A 7 13.16 -13.30 2.34
C TYR A 7 11.99 -14.01 1.66
N PHE A 8 10.86 -14.09 2.35
CA PHE A 8 9.58 -14.51 1.79
C PHE A 8 9.15 -13.47 0.75
N ILE A 9 9.75 -13.53 -0.45
CA ILE A 9 9.27 -12.80 -1.60
C ILE A 9 8.28 -13.74 -2.29
N ASN A 10 7.00 -13.48 -2.08
CA ASN A 10 5.92 -14.24 -2.69
C ASN A 10 5.95 -14.04 -4.22
N LYS A 11 6.62 -14.96 -4.93
CA LYS A 11 6.93 -14.88 -6.38
C LYS A 11 5.68 -14.67 -7.25
N GLY A 12 4.52 -15.15 -6.80
CA GLY A 12 3.25 -15.03 -7.53
C GLY A 12 2.76 -13.58 -7.67
N LEU A 13 2.97 -12.74 -6.65
CA LEU A 13 2.52 -11.34 -6.69
C LEU A 13 3.49 -10.46 -7.48
N GLN A 14 4.80 -10.67 -7.29
CA GLN A 14 5.83 -9.94 -8.03
C GLN A 14 5.75 -10.24 -9.54
N SER A 15 5.50 -11.51 -9.90
CA SER A 15 5.28 -11.93 -11.29
C SER A 15 4.08 -11.22 -11.94
N ARG A 16 2.93 -11.14 -11.26
CA ARG A 16 1.71 -10.53 -11.82
C ARG A 16 1.83 -9.01 -11.99
N PHE A 17 2.52 -8.34 -11.07
CA PHE A 17 2.79 -6.90 -11.18
C PHE A 17 3.77 -6.60 -12.32
N VAL A 18 4.88 -7.32 -12.36
CA VAL A 18 5.90 -7.16 -13.40
C VAL A 18 5.31 -7.52 -14.76
N ALA A 19 4.59 -8.63 -14.89
CA ALA A 19 3.96 -9.03 -16.14
C ALA A 19 2.93 -7.99 -16.64
N GLY A 20 2.08 -7.46 -15.77
CA GLY A 20 1.12 -6.42 -16.13
C GLY A 20 1.81 -5.12 -16.56
N PHE A 21 2.86 -4.70 -15.84
CA PHE A 21 3.64 -3.51 -16.19
C PHE A 21 4.40 -3.70 -17.52
N SER A 22 5.08 -4.83 -17.70
CA SER A 22 5.78 -5.17 -18.93
C SER A 22 4.83 -5.25 -20.14
N LEU A 23 3.63 -5.82 -19.96
CA LEU A 23 2.61 -5.87 -21.02
C LEU A 23 2.13 -4.47 -21.40
N ALA A 24 1.90 -3.59 -20.42
CA ALA A 24 1.50 -2.21 -20.68
C ALA A 24 2.58 -1.41 -21.43
N VAL A 25 3.84 -1.57 -21.04
CA VAL A 25 4.98 -0.93 -21.74
C VAL A 25 5.13 -1.48 -23.15
N LEU A 26 4.99 -2.80 -23.33
CA LEU A 26 5.01 -3.44 -24.66
C LEU A 26 3.88 -2.93 -25.55
N ALA A 27 2.65 -2.86 -25.03
CA ALA A 27 1.52 -2.32 -25.78
C ALA A 27 1.75 -0.85 -26.19
N GLY A 28 2.36 -0.05 -25.32
CA GLY A 28 2.72 1.33 -25.66
C GLY A 28 3.81 1.46 -26.71
N LEU A 29 4.84 0.60 -26.64
CA LEU A 29 5.86 0.52 -27.69
C LEU A 29 5.27 0.11 -29.04
N LEU A 30 4.39 -0.89 -29.04
CA LEU A 30 3.71 -1.35 -30.26
C LEU A 30 2.78 -0.26 -30.83
N ALA A 31 2.01 0.43 -29.99
CA ALA A 31 1.19 1.56 -30.42
C ALA A 31 2.04 2.68 -31.02
N ASN A 32 3.17 3.01 -30.38
CA ASN A 32 4.10 4.02 -30.89
C ASN A 32 4.70 3.62 -32.25
N LEU A 33 5.14 2.36 -32.39
CA LEU A 33 5.65 1.81 -33.66
C LEU A 33 4.58 1.80 -34.74
N PHE A 34 3.34 1.44 -34.40
CA PHE A 34 2.22 1.42 -35.33
C PHE A 34 1.86 2.81 -35.83
N ILE A 35 1.78 3.80 -34.94
CA ILE A 35 1.55 5.20 -35.29
C ILE A 35 2.68 5.71 -36.18
N ALA A 36 3.93 5.44 -35.82
CA ALA A 36 5.09 5.83 -36.61
C ALA A 36 5.04 5.20 -38.02
N TYR A 37 4.79 3.90 -38.12
CA TYR A 37 4.69 3.19 -39.41
C TYR A 37 3.57 3.76 -40.29
N PHE A 38 2.36 3.91 -39.75
CA PHE A 38 1.20 4.40 -40.50
C PHE A 38 1.40 5.83 -41.02
N LEU A 39 2.07 6.69 -40.25
CA LEU A 39 2.37 8.06 -40.69
C LEU A 39 3.53 8.13 -41.67
N ILE A 40 4.60 7.34 -41.46
CA ILE A 40 5.72 7.22 -42.40
C ILE A 40 5.20 6.84 -43.78
N ASP A 41 4.27 5.88 -43.88
CA ASP A 41 3.73 5.43 -45.16
C ASP A 41 2.92 6.54 -45.87
N ARG A 42 2.14 7.34 -45.13
CA ARG A 42 1.42 8.50 -45.69
C ARG A 42 2.35 9.64 -46.13
N GLU A 43 3.45 9.85 -45.43
CA GLU A 43 4.38 10.96 -45.68
C GLU A 43 5.39 10.61 -46.79
N LEU A 44 5.94 9.38 -46.77
CA LEU A 44 6.83 8.86 -47.82
C LEU A 44 6.10 8.75 -49.15
N ALA A 45 4.82 8.34 -49.17
CA ALA A 45 4.04 8.29 -50.40
C ALA A 45 3.86 9.68 -51.05
N GLN A 46 3.79 10.75 -50.24
CA GLN A 46 3.68 12.13 -50.73
C GLN A 46 5.03 12.70 -51.20
N GLU A 47 6.12 12.38 -50.51
CA GLU A 47 7.47 12.82 -50.89
C GLU A 47 8.03 12.05 -52.09
N LEU A 48 7.86 10.73 -52.15
CA LEU A 48 8.27 9.90 -53.30
C LEU A 48 7.55 10.32 -54.60
N TYR A 49 6.32 10.84 -54.49
CA TYR A 49 5.57 11.37 -55.63
C TYR A 49 6.15 12.69 -56.17
N LYS A 50 6.84 13.47 -55.33
CA LYS A 50 7.50 14.74 -55.71
C LYS A 50 8.92 14.56 -56.28
N ILE A 51 9.50 13.36 -56.21
CA ILE A 51 10.88 13.10 -56.64
C ILE A 51 11.05 13.10 -58.17
N HIS A 52 9.99 13.26 -58.96
CA HIS A 52 10.18 13.26 -60.42
C HIS A 52 11.04 14.42 -60.96
N ILE A 53 11.28 15.52 -60.22
CA ILE A 53 12.24 16.56 -60.65
C ILE A 53 12.89 17.25 -59.43
N LYS A 54 14.24 17.32 -59.46
CA LYS A 54 15.14 18.28 -58.77
C LYS A 54 15.90 17.75 -57.54
N ILE A 55 17.20 17.57 -57.74
CA ILE A 55 18.25 17.30 -56.73
C ILE A 55 18.16 18.37 -55.62
N ARG A 56 17.67 17.98 -54.43
CA ARG A 56 17.86 18.71 -53.17
C ARG A 56 18.78 17.90 -52.28
N THR A 57 19.66 18.60 -51.58
CA THR A 57 20.66 18.06 -50.64
C THR A 57 19.96 17.22 -49.57
N THR A 58 20.53 16.08 -49.21
CA THR A 58 19.95 15.08 -48.30
C THR A 58 19.49 15.66 -46.95
N SER A 59 20.12 16.74 -46.47
CA SER A 59 19.74 17.41 -45.23
C SER A 59 18.42 18.19 -45.30
N GLU A 60 18.09 18.81 -46.44
CA GLU A 60 16.83 19.59 -46.58
C GLU A 60 15.60 18.68 -46.61
N ILE A 61 15.77 17.42 -46.98
CA ILE A 61 14.73 16.39 -47.00
C ILE A 61 14.68 15.66 -45.65
N ALA A 62 15.83 15.33 -45.06
CA ALA A 62 15.88 14.58 -43.81
C ALA A 62 15.40 15.38 -42.59
N VAL A 63 15.73 16.68 -42.49
CA VAL A 63 15.38 17.52 -41.33
C VAL A 63 13.86 17.62 -41.08
N PRO A 64 13.00 17.95 -42.06
CA PRO A 64 11.55 18.03 -41.82
C PRO A 64 10.94 16.68 -41.46
N ILE A 65 11.46 15.58 -42.02
CA ILE A 65 11.04 14.21 -41.69
C ILE A 65 11.40 13.88 -40.23
N LEU A 66 12.65 14.18 -39.83
CA LEU A 66 13.13 13.95 -38.46
C LEU A 66 12.36 14.78 -37.42
N ILE A 67 12.10 16.06 -37.69
CA ILE A 67 11.34 16.93 -36.78
C ILE A 67 9.93 16.40 -36.59
N LYS A 68 9.23 16.03 -37.68
CA LYS A 68 7.89 15.43 -37.59
C LYS A 68 7.90 14.13 -36.78
N LEU A 69 8.83 13.23 -37.07
CA LEU A 69 9.02 11.97 -36.33
C LEU A 69 9.26 12.20 -34.84
N SER A 70 10.15 13.13 -34.49
CA SER A 70 10.43 13.47 -33.10
C SER A 70 9.22 14.10 -32.40
N ALA A 71 8.50 15.01 -33.06
CA ALA A 71 7.33 15.68 -32.51
C ALA A 71 6.23 14.66 -32.17
N ILE A 72 5.99 13.70 -33.05
CA ILE A 72 5.00 12.64 -32.85
C ILE A 72 5.46 11.69 -31.73
N THR A 73 6.72 11.24 -31.77
CA THR A 73 7.26 10.29 -30.78
C THR A 73 7.24 10.90 -29.37
N VAL A 74 7.68 12.15 -29.24
CA VAL A 74 7.64 12.89 -27.97
C VAL A 74 6.20 13.07 -27.49
N SER A 75 5.27 13.41 -28.38
CA SER A 75 3.85 13.54 -28.03
C SER A 75 3.27 12.22 -27.54
N ALA A 76 3.56 11.11 -28.22
CA ALA A 76 3.10 9.77 -27.83
C ALA A 76 3.67 9.36 -26.46
N ILE A 77 4.96 9.58 -26.21
CA ILE A 77 5.60 9.32 -24.91
C ILE A 77 4.94 10.15 -23.82
N LEU A 78 4.63 11.41 -24.08
CA LEU A 78 4.04 12.32 -23.11
C LEU A 78 2.62 11.87 -22.72
N VAL A 79 1.81 11.46 -23.70
CA VAL A 79 0.49 10.86 -23.47
C VAL A 79 0.61 9.55 -22.68
N PHE A 80 1.51 8.64 -23.07
CA PHE A 80 1.70 7.38 -22.35
C PHE A 80 2.16 7.59 -20.90
N SER A 81 3.09 8.51 -20.68
CA SER A 81 3.58 8.88 -19.35
C SER A 81 2.45 9.42 -18.48
N ALA A 82 1.63 10.32 -19.02
CA ALA A 82 0.47 10.87 -18.32
C ALA A 82 -0.56 9.79 -17.96
N VAL A 83 -0.84 8.86 -18.89
CA VAL A 83 -1.78 7.74 -18.65
C VAL A 83 -1.24 6.81 -17.56
N ILE A 84 0.03 6.41 -17.63
CA ILE A 84 0.64 5.54 -16.62
C ILE A 84 0.66 6.24 -15.25
N GLY A 85 1.06 7.51 -15.21
CA GLY A 85 1.06 8.31 -13.98
C GLY A 85 -0.33 8.40 -13.37
N PHE A 86 -1.35 8.71 -14.18
CA PHE A 86 -2.73 8.76 -13.73
C PHE A 86 -3.23 7.41 -13.16
N PHE A 87 -2.97 6.31 -13.89
CA PHE A 87 -3.32 4.98 -13.42
C PHE A 87 -2.61 4.61 -12.12
N LEU A 88 -1.32 4.92 -12.01
CA LEU A 88 -0.51 4.58 -10.85
C LEU A 88 -0.99 5.35 -9.61
N THR A 89 -1.21 6.66 -9.74
CA THR A 89 -1.75 7.50 -8.66
C THR A 89 -3.10 6.95 -8.18
N ARG A 90 -4.05 6.71 -9.09
CA ARG A 90 -5.40 6.26 -8.71
C ARG A 90 -5.40 4.87 -8.06
N ARG A 91 -4.45 4.02 -8.41
CA ARG A 91 -4.33 2.65 -7.87
C ARG A 91 -3.62 2.60 -6.51
N ILE A 92 -2.80 3.59 -6.19
CA ILE A 92 -2.02 3.65 -4.93
C ILE A 92 -2.70 4.54 -3.88
N GLU A 93 -3.35 5.63 -4.30
CA GLU A 93 -3.92 6.62 -3.37
C GLU A 93 -5.05 6.04 -2.50
N LEU A 94 -5.97 5.30 -3.11
CA LEU A 94 -7.07 4.62 -2.41
C LEU A 94 -6.58 3.68 -1.28
N PRO A 95 -5.71 2.68 -1.55
CA PRO A 95 -5.25 1.77 -0.51
C PRO A 95 -4.38 2.45 0.57
N LEU A 96 -3.67 3.53 0.24
CA LEU A 96 -2.95 4.32 1.24
C LEU A 96 -3.91 5.05 2.19
N LEU A 97 -5.05 5.53 1.68
CA LEU A 97 -6.04 6.23 2.48
C LEU A 97 -6.74 5.26 3.46
N GLU A 98 -7.11 4.08 2.99
CA GLU A 98 -7.65 2.99 3.84
C GLU A 98 -6.65 2.59 4.93
N LEU A 99 -5.37 2.43 4.58
CA LEU A 99 -4.33 2.11 5.55
C LEU A 99 -4.16 3.23 6.59
N ARG A 100 -4.16 4.50 6.16
CA ARG A 100 -4.07 5.65 7.07
C ARG A 100 -5.22 5.67 8.07
N GLU A 101 -6.44 5.42 7.61
CA GLU A 101 -7.61 5.36 8.48
C GLU A 101 -7.55 4.19 9.45
N ALA A 102 -7.15 3.00 8.99
CA ALA A 102 -6.98 1.83 9.83
C ALA A 102 -5.93 2.07 10.93
N VAL A 103 -4.77 2.65 10.59
CA VAL A 103 -3.73 3.04 11.56
C VAL A 103 -4.28 4.05 12.57
N ARG A 104 -5.05 5.05 12.11
CA ARG A 104 -5.65 6.08 13.00
C ARG A 104 -6.68 5.50 13.96
N ARG A 105 -7.37 4.42 13.60
CA ARG A 105 -8.32 3.72 14.50
C ARG A 105 -7.58 2.85 15.51
N ILE A 106 -6.56 2.12 15.08
CA ILE A 106 -5.66 1.38 15.99
C ILE A 106 -5.01 2.33 17.00
N SER A 107 -4.56 3.51 16.57
CA SER A 107 -3.98 4.51 17.48
C SER A 107 -4.98 5.07 18.50
N ARG A 108 -6.29 4.88 18.28
CA ARG A 108 -7.37 5.23 19.22
C ARG A 108 -7.79 4.07 20.12
N GLY A 109 -7.14 2.91 20.01
CA GLY A 109 -7.40 1.73 20.83
C GLY A 109 -8.44 0.76 20.27
N ASP A 110 -8.92 0.96 19.03
CA ASP A 110 -9.75 -0.03 18.35
C ASP A 110 -8.88 -0.99 17.52
N PHE A 111 -8.58 -2.15 18.11
CA PHE A 111 -7.76 -3.20 17.51
C PHE A 111 -8.56 -4.25 16.72
N THR A 112 -9.89 -4.15 16.70
CA THR A 112 -10.78 -5.13 16.03
C THR A 112 -10.81 -4.95 14.51
N GLN A 113 -10.26 -3.84 14.02
CA GLN A 113 -10.26 -3.48 12.60
C GLN A 113 -9.30 -4.36 11.81
N SER A 114 -9.76 -4.83 10.65
CA SER A 114 -8.93 -5.53 9.68
C SER A 114 -8.98 -4.81 8.34
N ILE A 115 -7.86 -4.77 7.62
CA ILE A 115 -7.82 -4.21 6.28
C ILE A 115 -8.30 -5.29 5.31
N SER A 116 -9.49 -5.09 4.73
CA SER A 116 -10.08 -5.99 3.74
C SER A 116 -9.68 -5.58 2.32
N LEU A 117 -8.56 -6.16 1.87
CA LEU A 117 -8.20 -6.47 0.48
C LEU A 117 -8.77 -5.60 -0.67
N LYS A 118 -8.00 -4.58 -1.05
CA LYS A 118 -7.54 -4.36 -2.45
C LYS A 118 -6.08 -3.89 -2.52
N ILE A 119 -5.32 -4.02 -1.43
CA ILE A 119 -3.89 -3.68 -1.44
C ILE A 119 -3.11 -4.87 -1.99
N PRO A 120 -2.42 -4.73 -3.13
CA PRO A 120 -1.54 -5.76 -3.61
C PRO A 120 -0.35 -5.96 -2.65
N GLY A 121 -0.08 -7.21 -2.29
CA GLY A 121 1.10 -7.59 -1.50
C GLY A 121 0.76 -8.14 -0.12
N GLU A 122 1.79 -8.25 0.71
CA GLU A 122 1.71 -8.81 2.07
C GLU A 122 1.32 -7.76 3.13
N LEU A 123 1.13 -6.50 2.71
CA LEU A 123 0.82 -5.40 3.61
C LEU A 123 -0.46 -5.65 4.44
N PRO A 124 -1.58 -6.15 3.85
CA PRO A 124 -2.77 -6.49 4.63
C PRO A 124 -2.51 -7.60 5.65
N SER A 125 -1.75 -8.64 5.28
CA SER A 125 -1.44 -9.74 6.19
C SER A 125 -0.57 -9.31 7.37
N VAL A 126 0.45 -8.48 7.12
CA VAL A 126 1.33 -7.96 8.18
C VAL A 126 0.56 -7.02 9.09
N PHE A 127 -0.26 -6.13 8.52
CA PHE A 127 -1.09 -5.22 9.31
C PHE A 127 -2.10 -5.97 10.19
N ASN A 128 -2.81 -6.95 9.62
CA ASN A 128 -3.78 -7.73 10.38
C ASN A 128 -3.11 -8.57 11.48
N ALA A 129 -1.91 -9.09 11.23
CA ALA A 129 -1.12 -9.77 12.27
C ALA A 129 -0.73 -8.82 13.40
N MET A 130 -0.32 -7.59 13.08
CA MET A 130 -0.02 -6.55 14.06
C MET A 130 -1.27 -6.20 14.89
N SER A 131 -2.42 -5.95 14.25
CA SER A 131 -3.67 -5.61 14.95
C SER A 131 -4.08 -6.71 15.93
N ARG A 132 -4.01 -7.98 15.52
CA ARG A 132 -4.29 -9.13 16.39
C ARG A 132 -3.32 -9.23 17.57
N SER A 133 -2.03 -8.96 17.34
CA SER A 133 -1.05 -8.99 18.44
C SER A 133 -1.30 -7.90 19.47
N LEU A 134 -1.70 -6.70 19.03
CA LEU A 134 -2.10 -5.60 19.91
C LEU A 134 -3.39 -5.95 20.66
N GLU A 135 -4.40 -6.47 19.98
CA GLU A 135 -5.64 -6.92 20.63
C GLU A 135 -5.36 -7.96 21.72
N ALA A 136 -4.50 -8.94 21.43
CA ALA A 136 -4.12 -9.97 22.39
C ALA A 136 -3.36 -9.40 23.61
N ALA A 137 -2.53 -8.37 23.42
CA ALA A 137 -1.80 -7.72 24.50
C ALA A 137 -2.67 -6.80 25.36
N PHE A 138 -3.61 -6.05 24.75
CA PHE A 138 -4.42 -5.05 25.45
C PHE A 138 -5.74 -5.59 26.00
N SER A 139 -6.31 -6.66 25.43
CA SER A 139 -7.57 -7.27 25.91
C SER A 139 -7.53 -7.72 27.39
N PRO A 140 -6.45 -8.38 27.88
CA PRO A 140 -6.32 -8.72 29.30
C PRO A 140 -6.29 -7.47 30.18
N MET A 141 -5.57 -6.42 29.78
CA MET A 141 -5.47 -5.17 30.55
C MET A 141 -6.82 -4.47 30.68
N ILE A 142 -7.61 -4.40 29.60
CA ILE A 142 -8.96 -3.81 29.61
C ILE A 142 -9.89 -4.62 30.51
N LYS A 143 -9.81 -5.96 30.48
CA LYS A 143 -10.59 -6.82 31.37
C LYS A 143 -10.22 -6.63 32.83
N SER A 144 -8.93 -6.58 33.15
CA SER A 144 -8.44 -6.33 34.51
C SER A 144 -8.86 -4.94 35.01
N GLY A 145 -8.80 -3.91 34.16
CA GLY A 145 -9.29 -2.56 34.49
C GLY A 145 -10.78 -2.53 34.82
N LYS A 146 -11.63 -3.18 34.00
CA LYS A 146 -13.07 -3.30 34.27
C LYS A 146 -13.38 -4.09 35.54
N ALA A 147 -12.61 -5.14 35.82
CA ALA A 147 -12.74 -5.89 37.07
C ALA A 147 -12.42 -5.00 38.28
N LEU A 148 -11.38 -4.17 38.15
CA LEU A 148 -10.99 -3.20 39.17
C LEU A 148 -12.08 -2.17 39.44
N GLU A 149 -12.63 -1.60 38.38
CA GLU A 149 -13.71 -0.60 38.44
C GLU A 149 -14.95 -1.18 39.10
N LYS A 150 -15.30 -2.44 38.77
CA LYS A 150 -16.41 -3.15 39.41
C LYS A 150 -16.20 -3.39 40.90
N GLU A 151 -14.97 -3.69 41.33
CA GLU A 151 -14.66 -3.82 42.76
C GLU A 151 -14.65 -2.45 43.46
N PHE A 152 -14.14 -1.38 42.82
CA PHE A 152 -14.23 -0.02 43.34
C PHE A 152 -15.67 0.48 43.48
N ASP A 153 -16.55 0.19 42.52
CA ASP A 153 -17.96 0.56 42.58
C ASP A 153 -18.67 -0.15 43.74
N LYS A 154 -18.34 -1.41 44.01
CA LYS A 154 -18.83 -2.15 45.20
C LYS A 154 -18.33 -1.52 46.51
N LEU A 155 -17.08 -1.04 46.53
CA LEU A 155 -16.51 -0.34 47.69
C LEU A 155 -17.15 1.05 47.89
N GLY A 156 -17.48 1.76 46.81
CA GLY A 156 -18.03 3.13 46.83
C GLY A 156 -19.54 3.21 47.10
N SER A 157 -20.28 2.11 46.96
CA SER A 157 -21.75 2.08 47.15
C SER A 157 -22.21 1.99 48.61
N GLY A 158 -21.32 2.29 49.58
CA GLY A 158 -21.72 2.59 50.96
C GLY A 158 -22.15 1.41 51.82
N SER A 159 -21.90 0.16 51.40
CA SER A 159 -22.07 -1.00 52.27
C SER A 159 -21.00 -1.00 53.35
N ALA A 160 -21.39 -1.22 54.61
CA ALA A 160 -20.48 -1.49 55.71
C ALA A 160 -19.69 -2.78 55.42
N LEU A 161 -18.59 -2.64 54.68
CA LEU A 161 -17.76 -3.75 54.26
C LEU A 161 -17.15 -4.41 55.47
N SER A 162 -17.38 -5.71 55.61
CA SER A 162 -16.63 -6.51 56.57
C SER A 162 -15.14 -6.45 56.21
N ALA A 163 -14.26 -6.52 57.21
CA ALA A 163 -12.81 -6.59 56.98
C ALA A 163 -12.41 -7.72 56.00
N MET A 164 -13.25 -8.75 55.91
CA MET A 164 -13.12 -9.87 54.99
C MET A 164 -13.38 -9.49 53.52
N GLU A 165 -14.40 -8.68 53.24
CA GLU A 165 -14.68 -8.19 51.87
C GLU A 165 -13.67 -7.14 51.42
N LEU A 166 -13.19 -6.31 52.35
CA LEU A 166 -12.13 -5.33 52.07
C LEU A 166 -10.78 -6.02 51.76
N SER A 167 -10.46 -7.09 52.50
CA SER A 167 -9.28 -7.93 52.22
C SER A 167 -9.40 -8.63 50.87
N GLY A 168 -10.57 -9.20 50.56
CA GLY A 168 -10.82 -9.86 49.26
C GLY A 168 -10.72 -8.90 48.07
N ALA A 169 -11.23 -7.67 48.21
CA ALA A 169 -11.09 -6.64 47.19
C ALA A 169 -9.62 -6.20 47.02
N LEU A 170 -8.86 -6.05 48.11
CA LEU A 170 -7.42 -5.75 48.06
C LEU A 170 -6.60 -6.85 47.39
N ASP A 171 -6.92 -8.12 47.64
CA ASP A 171 -6.27 -9.26 47.00
C ASP A 171 -6.57 -9.30 45.49
N ALA A 172 -7.83 -9.08 45.10
CA ALA A 172 -8.21 -8.95 43.69
C ALA A 172 -7.49 -7.78 43.00
N LEU A 173 -7.31 -6.66 43.71
CA LEU A 173 -6.55 -5.49 43.25
C LEU A 173 -5.06 -5.83 43.03
N ALA A 174 -4.46 -6.56 43.98
CA ALA A 174 -3.07 -6.99 43.92
C ALA A 174 -2.83 -7.96 42.76
N GLU A 175 -3.77 -8.86 42.49
CA GLU A 175 -3.70 -9.82 41.39
C GLU A 175 -3.90 -9.16 40.01
N ALA A 176 -4.85 -8.23 39.89
CA ALA A 176 -5.02 -7.43 38.68
C ALA A 176 -3.75 -6.61 38.38
N ARG A 177 -3.15 -5.97 39.40
CA ARG A 177 -1.90 -5.22 39.26
C ARG A 177 -0.74 -6.11 38.81
N ARG A 178 -0.59 -7.32 39.37
CA ARG A 178 0.44 -8.28 38.94
C ARG A 178 0.25 -8.69 37.48
N THR A 179 -0.99 -8.97 37.07
CA THR A 179 -1.32 -9.34 35.69
C THR A 179 -0.97 -8.23 34.71
N ILE A 180 -1.36 -6.98 35.02
CA ILE A 180 -1.00 -5.82 34.20
C ILE A 180 0.52 -5.64 34.15
N SER A 181 1.21 -5.71 35.28
CA SER A 181 2.68 -5.58 35.34
C SER A 181 3.40 -6.68 34.54
N HIS A 182 2.86 -7.89 34.51
CA HIS A 182 3.40 -9.01 33.74
C HIS A 182 3.18 -8.83 32.23
N GLU A 183 2.00 -8.38 31.80
CA GLU A 183 1.76 -8.11 30.39
C GLU A 183 2.54 -6.87 29.89
N ILE A 184 2.72 -5.84 30.73
CA ILE A 184 3.59 -4.70 30.41
C ILE A 184 5.05 -5.13 30.24
N SER A 185 5.56 -6.07 31.06
CA SER A 185 6.95 -6.52 30.94
C SER A 185 7.23 -7.34 29.66
N LYS A 186 6.19 -7.94 29.06
CA LYS A 186 6.28 -8.58 27.74
C LYS A 186 6.38 -7.58 26.59
N LEU A 187 5.89 -6.35 26.77
CA LEU A 187 6.08 -5.27 25.83
C LEU A 187 7.52 -4.77 25.97
N LYS A 188 8.43 -5.24 25.09
CA LYS A 188 9.74 -4.60 24.91
C LYS A 188 9.52 -3.20 24.34
N VAL A 189 9.41 -2.20 25.21
CA VAL A 189 9.63 -0.79 24.87
C VAL A 189 11.11 -0.48 25.05
#